data_AF-A0A2N2XWM5-F1
#
_entry.id   AF-A0A2N2XWM5-F1
#
_cell.length_a   1.000
_cell.length_b   1.000
_cell.length_c   1.000
_cell.angle_alpha   90.00
_cell.angle_beta   90.00
_cell.angle_gamma   90.00
#
_symmetry.space_group_name_H-M   'P 1'
#
loop_
_entity.id
_entity.type
_entity.pdbx_description
1 polymer ?
#
loop_
_entity_poly.entity_id
_entity_poly.type
_entity_poly.pdbx_seq_one_letter_code
_entity_poly.pdbx_strand_id
1 'polypeptide(L)' 'MKIAESIQLIKKSLPVQVTLVAVSKTHGPDKILEAYQSGQRVFGENKVQELVAKHPVLPKDIQWHL' A
#
# COMPACT_ATOMS: atom_id res chain seq x y z
N MET A 1 -11.16 -6.09 11.88
CA MET A 1 -10.05 -6.69 11.11
C MET A 1 -9.00 -5.63 10.93
N LYS A 2 -7.75 -5.94 11.28
CA LYS A 2 -6.61 -5.02 11.09
C LYS A 2 -6.15 -5.07 9.64
N ILE A 3 -5.56 -3.99 9.11
CA ILE A 3 -5.13 -3.93 7.70
C ILE A 3 -4.10 -5.03 7.42
N ALA A 4 -3.21 -5.27 8.39
CA ALA A 4 -2.20 -6.33 8.33
C ALA A 4 -2.79 -7.73 8.13
N GLU A 5 -3.88 -8.06 8.83
CA GLU A 5 -4.54 -9.38 8.74
C GLU A 5 -5.12 -9.60 7.35
N SER A 6 -5.79 -8.58 6.80
CA SER A 6 -6.37 -8.63 5.45
C SER A 6 -5.29 -8.81 4.38
N ILE A 7 -4.18 -8.08 4.48
CA ILE A 7 -3.06 -8.19 3.52
C ILE A 7 -2.45 -9.59 3.57
N GLN A 8 -2.21 -10.13 4.76
CA GLN A 8 -1.65 -11.47 4.91
C GLN A 8 -2.58 -12.56 4.36
N LEU A 9 -3.88 -12.46 4.63
CA LEU A 9 -4.87 -13.42 4.14
C LEU A 9 -4.95 -13.40 2.60
N ILE A 10 -5.01 -12.21 2.01
CA ILE A 10 -5.06 -12.06 0.55
C ILE A 10 -3.76 -12.58 -0.07
N LYS A 11 -2.59 -12.16 0.43
CA LYS A 11 -1.30 -12.63 -0.10
C LYS A 11 -1.15 -14.15 -0.09
N LYS A 12 -1.67 -14.83 0.94
CA LYS A 12 -1.67 -16.30 1.01
C LYS A 12 -2.55 -16.97 -0.05
N SER A 13 -3.59 -16.29 -0.53
CA SER A 13 -4.49 -16.80 -1.57
C SER A 13 -4.02 -16.52 -3.00
N LEU A 14 -2.99 -15.67 -3.18
CA LEU A 14 -2.54 -15.26 -4.50
C LEU A 14 -1.44 -16.19 -5.05
N PRO A 15 -1.51 -16.58 -6.33
CA PRO A 15 -0.40 -17.24 -7.02
C PRO A 15 0.84 -16.35 -7.11
N VAL A 16 2.02 -16.96 -7.27
CA VAL A 16 3.33 -16.26 -7.31
C VAL A 16 3.41 -15.20 -8.42
N GLN A 17 2.72 -15.43 -9.55
CA GLN A 17 2.68 -14.51 -10.69
C GLN A 17 1.74 -13.30 -10.49
N VAL A 18 0.98 -13.24 -9.39
CA VAL A 18 0.02 -12.17 -9.12
C VAL A 18 0.58 -11.20 -8.09
N THR A 19 0.61 -9.92 -8.44
CA THR A 19 1.02 -8.85 -7.52
C THR A 19 -0.20 -8.20 -6.89
N LEU A 20 -0.23 -8.13 -5.56
CA LEU A 20 -1.22 -7.36 -4.82
C LEU A 20 -0.86 -5.88 -4.84
N VAL A 21 -1.72 -5.05 -5.42
CA VAL A 21 -1.59 -3.58 -5.39
C VAL A 21 -2.61 -3.02 -4.39
N ALA A 22 -2.13 -2.38 -3.32
CA ALA A 22 -3.00 -1.78 -2.31
C ALA A 22 -3.39 -0.36 -2.72
N VAL A 23 -4.67 -0.12 -3.01
CA VAL A 23 -5.16 1.19 -3.43
C VAL A 23 -5.23 2.14 -2.22
N SER A 24 -4.43 3.20 -2.22
CA SER A 24 -4.27 4.15 -1.11
C SER A 24 -5.03 5.46 -1.27
N LYS A 25 -5.73 5.65 -2.41
CA LYS A 25 -6.57 6.84 -2.62
C LYS A 25 -7.52 7.02 -1.44
N THR A 26 -7.73 8.27 -1.02
CA THR A 26 -8.58 8.62 0.14
C THR A 26 -8.12 8.09 1.50
N HIS A 27 -6.92 7.51 1.60
CA HIS A 27 -6.35 7.06 2.87
C HIS A 27 -5.11 7.89 3.23
N GLY A 28 -5.00 8.26 4.51
CA GLY A 28 -3.86 9.01 5.04
C GLY A 28 -2.58 8.16 5.20
N PRO A 29 -1.43 8.81 5.47
CA PRO A 29 -0.14 8.13 5.64
C PRO A 29 -0.14 7.02 6.70
N ASP A 30 -0.87 7.19 7.81
CA ASP A 30 -0.88 6.21 8.92
C ASP A 30 -1.40 4.83 8.48
N LYS A 31 -2.45 4.80 7.64
CA LYS A 31 -2.99 3.54 7.11
C LYS A 31 -2.06 2.90 6.08
N ILE A 32 -1.37 3.73 5.30
CA ILE A 32 -0.35 3.26 4.34
C ILE A 32 0.83 2.68 5.11
N LEU A 33 1.22 3.31 6.22
CA LEU A 33 2.28 2.83 7.08
C LEU A 33 1.91 1.52 7.78
N GLU A 34 0.67 1.35 8.26
CA GLU A 34 0.18 0.08 8.80
C GLU A 34 0.28 -1.05 7.75
N ALA A 35 -0.19 -0.79 6.52
CA ALA A 35 -0.05 -1.74 5.41
C ALA A 35 1.42 -2.03 5.07
N TYR A 36 2.26 -1.00 5.07
CA TYR A 36 3.69 -1.12 4.82
C TYR A 36 4.38 -2.01 5.86
N GLN A 37 4.05 -1.82 7.14
CA GLN A 37 4.57 -2.61 8.26
C GLN A 37 4.14 -4.09 8.16
N SER A 38 2.99 -4.39 7.54
CA SER A 38 2.60 -5.77 7.23
C SER A 38 3.28 -6.37 5.99
N GLY A 39 4.30 -5.69 5.46
CA GLY A 39 5.08 -6.13 4.30
C GLY A 39 4.47 -5.75 2.95
N GLN A 40 3.45 -4.88 2.89
CA GLN A 40 3.00 -4.33 1.62
C GLN A 40 4.02 -3.32 1.09
N ARG A 41 4.30 -3.37 -0.21
CA ARG A 41 5.25 -2.45 -0.86
C ARG A 41 4.67 -1.77 -2.09
N VAL A 42 3.68 -2.40 -2.72
CA VAL A 42 3.08 -1.91 -3.96
C VAL A 42 1.76 -1.22 -3.65
N PHE A 43 1.68 0.08 -3.96
CA PHE A 43 0.50 0.91 -3.69
C PHE A 43 0.02 1.60 -4.95
N GLY A 44 -1.30 1.76 -5.08
CA GLY A 44 -1.95 2.44 -6.19
C GLY A 44 -2.54 3.78 -5.74
N GLU A 45 -2.20 4.86 -6.45
CA GLU A 45 -2.69 6.22 -6.17
C GLU A 45 -3.06 6.91 -7.48
N ASN A 46 -4.29 7.40 -7.62
CA ASN A 46 -4.76 7.99 -8.88
C ASN A 46 -4.65 9.52 -8.92
N LYS A 47 -4.14 10.15 -7.85
CA LYS A 47 -3.94 11.59 -7.76
C LYS A 47 -2.51 11.92 -7.35
N VAL A 48 -1.78 12.55 -8.26
CA VAL A 48 -0.38 12.96 -8.02
C VAL A 48 -0.26 13.91 -6.82
N GLN A 49 -1.24 14.80 -6.61
CA GLN A 49 -1.23 15.74 -5.48
C GLN A 49 -1.28 15.02 -4.12
N GLU A 50 -2.08 13.95 -4.02
CA GLU A 50 -2.13 13.14 -2.81
C GLU A 50 -0.79 12.41 -2.60
N LEU A 51 -0.21 11.86 -3.68
CA LEU A 51 1.10 11.21 -3.61
C LEU A 51 2.19 12.17 -3.16
N VAL A 52 2.27 13.38 -3.72
CA VAL A 52 3.28 14.39 -3.37
C VAL A 52 3.19 14.78 -1.90
N ALA A 53 1.98 14.84 -1.32
CA ALA A 53 1.80 15.11 0.11
C ALA A 53 2.21 13.93 1.00
N LYS A 54 1.97 12.68 0.56
CA LYS A 54 2.25 11.46 1.34
C LYS A 54 3.71 11.01 1.23
N HIS A 55 4.33 11.16 0.06
CA HIS A 55 5.66 10.65 -0.25
C HIS A 55 6.78 11.12 0.70
N PRO A 56 6.81 12.37 1.20
CA PRO A 56 7.84 12.84 2.13
C PRO A 56 7.83 12.09 3.47
N VAL A 57 6.65 11.71 3.96
CA VAL A 57 6.44 11.10 5.28
C VAL A 57 6.38 9.56 5.24
N LEU A 58 6.51 8.97 4.06
CA LEU A 58 6.47 7.53 3.84
C LEU A 58 7.84 6.97 3.45
N PRO A 59 8.08 5.66 3.68
CA PRO A 59 9.26 4.96 3.20
C PRO A 59 9.47 5.12 1.68
N LYS A 60 10.73 5.25 1.26
CA LYS A 60 11.12 5.53 -0.13
C LYS A 60 11.18 4.28 -1.02
N ASP A 61 11.11 3.10 -0.44
CA ASP A 61 11.06 1.80 -1.13
C ASP A 61 9.63 1.39 -1.54
N ILE A 62 8.64 2.26 -1.30
CA ILE A 62 7.28 2.06 -1.81
C ILE A 62 7.28 2.15 -3.34
N GLN A 63 6.65 1.16 -3.97
CA GLN A 63 6.41 1.12 -5.41
C GLN A 63 5.02 1.70 -5.69
N TRP A 64 4.99 2.88 -6.31
CA TRP A 64 3.76 3.58 -6.66
C TRP A 64 3.30 3.22 -8.07
N HIS A 65 2.03 2.85 -8.18
CA HIS A 65 1.29 2.73 -9.44
C HIS A 65 0.35 3.93 -9.55
N LEU A 66 0.57 4.77 -10.57
CA LEU A 66 -0.25 5.95 -10.88
C LEU A 66 -1.36 5.60 -11.87
#